data_AF-F4RKV2-F1
#
_entry.id   AF-F4RKV2-F1
#
_cell.length_a   1.000
_cell.length_b   1.000
_cell.length_c   1.000
_cell.angle_alpha   90.00
_cell.angle_beta   90.00
_cell.angle_gamma   90.00
#
_symmetry.space_group_name_H-M   'P 1'
#
loop_
_entity.id
_entity.type
_entity.pdbx_description
1 polymer ?
#
loop_
_entity_poly.entity_id
_entity_poly.type
_entity_poly.pdbx_seq_one_letter_code
_entity_poly.pdbx_strand_id
1 'polypeptide(L)'
;MTDQNYDSRVGIEADKFPCKTEWADVEKEVKLSCLLGSESEKGFLNFCGAFVGSGAYPPVLLKEWKSYQERCPDKVYNPSPGKFSRRQLYCCMLSGQAGKDLESLDLINWQEAISVFSQVAHTLSRAERDHEFEHWDLHWGDITVQGHKSAPEATVQTRGSGRASNGDTSADELVNLMAKTAIESLTQDPLSSAKTKISVTPLDFGLSRARFQIDKSRSHVIWTEPDPDIFGGTAEAFYFLSPISYTEPLHLLIIARCSAAKWLHYLSQKLLDEKSLSPPRISPSGNRGSSSAKSSSDSHFEQTCFKLLQTAGKKLSDAVKAEIKSQRRQAA
;
A
#
# COMPACT_ATOMS: atom_id res chain seq x y z
N MET A 1 22.11 3.12 45.55
CA MET A 1 22.65 2.81 44.21
C MET A 1 21.51 3.00 43.25
N THR A 2 21.43 4.20 42.69
CA THR A 2 20.41 4.60 41.72
C THR A 2 20.79 4.00 40.37
N ASP A 3 19.87 3.20 39.83
CA ASP A 3 20.01 2.55 38.54
C ASP A 3 20.06 3.62 37.45
N GLN A 4 21.25 3.88 36.88
CA GLN A 4 21.48 4.94 35.90
C GLN A 4 20.92 4.62 34.50
N ASN A 5 20.24 3.48 34.33
CA ASN A 5 19.75 3.01 33.03
C ASN A 5 18.22 3.13 32.85
N TYR A 6 17.49 3.70 33.81
CA TYR A 6 16.04 3.93 33.67
C TYR A 6 15.74 5.39 33.34
N ASP A 7 15.60 5.71 32.04
CA ASP A 7 14.98 6.98 31.61
C ASP A 7 13.47 6.79 31.56
N SER A 8 12.77 7.25 32.59
CA SER A 8 11.32 7.18 32.74
C SER A 8 10.53 7.95 31.68
N ARG A 9 11.20 8.68 30.76
CA ARG A 9 10.56 9.44 29.68
C ARG A 9 10.36 8.63 28.40
N VAL A 10 10.97 7.45 28.28
CA VAL A 10 10.93 6.67 27.04
C VAL A 10 10.72 5.20 27.40
N GLY A 11 9.52 4.66 27.13
CA GLY A 11 9.12 3.28 27.46
C GLY A 11 9.86 2.17 26.68
N ILE A 12 11.07 2.41 26.19
CA ILE A 12 11.94 1.40 25.58
C ILE A 12 13.05 1.07 26.56
N GLU A 13 13.02 -0.13 27.12
CA GLU A 13 14.11 -0.63 27.96
C GLU A 13 15.43 -0.52 27.21
N ALA A 14 16.37 0.24 27.77
CA ALA A 14 17.70 0.46 27.20
C ALA A 14 18.41 -0.86 26.88
N ASP A 15 18.03 -1.97 27.53
CA ASP A 15 18.63 -3.30 27.45
C ASP A 15 18.05 -4.27 26.41
N LYS A 16 17.02 -3.86 25.67
CA LYS A 16 16.44 -4.70 24.63
C LYS A 16 17.31 -4.67 23.36
N PHE A 17 17.59 -5.83 22.78
CA PHE A 17 18.16 -5.91 21.42
C PHE A 17 17.03 -5.73 20.39
N PRO A 18 17.31 -5.15 19.20
CA PRO A 18 16.36 -5.21 18.09
C PRO A 18 15.99 -6.65 17.74
N CYS A 19 14.78 -6.85 17.22
CA CYS A 19 14.29 -8.17 16.83
C CYS A 19 15.23 -8.84 15.82
N LYS A 20 15.35 -10.16 15.93
CA LYS A 20 16.07 -10.97 14.96
C LYS A 20 15.12 -11.34 13.82
N THR A 21 15.62 -11.28 12.60
CA THR A 21 14.91 -11.72 11.40
C THR A 21 15.62 -12.96 10.86
N GLU A 22 14.87 -14.00 10.53
CA GLU A 22 15.44 -15.19 9.92
C GLU A 22 15.90 -14.88 8.49
N TRP A 23 17.00 -15.49 8.06
CA TRP A 23 17.58 -15.21 6.74
C TRP A 23 16.64 -15.57 5.58
N ALA A 24 15.73 -16.53 5.80
CA ALA A 24 14.73 -16.93 4.81
C ALA A 24 13.71 -15.82 4.54
N ASP A 25 13.29 -15.08 5.57
CA ASP A 25 12.40 -13.93 5.42
C ASP A 25 13.09 -12.79 4.69
N VAL A 26 14.36 -12.54 5.02
CA VAL A 26 15.20 -11.56 4.31
C VAL A 26 15.36 -11.93 2.83
N GLU A 27 15.65 -13.20 2.53
CA GLU A 27 15.81 -13.66 1.15
C GLU A 27 14.48 -13.52 0.37
N LYS A 28 13.36 -13.88 1.00
CA LYS A 28 12.01 -13.72 0.45
C LYS A 28 11.74 -12.26 0.07
N GLU A 29 11.94 -11.34 1.00
CA GLU A 29 11.66 -9.91 0.81
C GLU A 29 12.56 -9.30 -0.29
N VAL A 30 13.84 -9.68 -0.34
CA VAL A 30 14.75 -9.25 -1.42
C VAL A 30 14.29 -9.79 -2.77
N LYS A 31 13.88 -11.06 -2.86
CA LYS A 31 13.38 -11.64 -4.12
C LYS A 31 12.10 -10.95 -4.59
N LEU A 32 11.15 -10.69 -3.68
CA LEU A 32 9.92 -9.96 -3.99
C LEU A 32 10.21 -8.53 -4.45
N SER A 33 11.14 -7.84 -3.76
CA SER A 33 11.58 -6.50 -4.15
C SER A 33 12.24 -6.48 -5.54
N CYS A 34 13.04 -7.49 -5.88
CA CYS A 34 13.59 -7.65 -7.24
C CYS A 34 12.52 -7.88 -8.30
N LEU A 35 11.51 -8.69 -8.00
CA LEU A 35 10.43 -9.02 -8.95
C LEU A 35 9.57 -7.79 -9.24
N LEU A 36 9.06 -7.18 -8.16
CA LEU A 36 8.08 -6.10 -8.21
C LEU A 36 8.73 -4.74 -8.52
N GLY A 37 10.00 -4.54 -8.16
CA GLY A 37 10.74 -3.31 -8.46
C GLY A 37 11.25 -3.21 -9.90
N SER A 38 10.84 -4.12 -10.79
CA SER A 38 11.26 -4.16 -12.20
C SER A 38 10.51 -3.15 -13.07
N GLU A 39 11.08 -2.79 -14.23
CA GLU A 39 10.43 -1.84 -15.17
C GLU A 39 9.06 -2.34 -15.69
N SER A 40 8.85 -3.66 -15.73
CA SER A 40 7.56 -4.28 -16.10
C SER A 40 6.47 -4.02 -15.08
N GLU A 41 6.83 -3.92 -13.80
CA GLU A 41 5.91 -3.80 -12.67
C GLU A 41 5.80 -2.35 -12.19
N LYS A 42 5.21 -1.50 -13.03
CA LYS A 42 5.03 -0.08 -12.69
C LYS A 42 4.25 0.08 -11.35
N GLY A 43 4.44 1.19 -10.66
CA GLY A 43 3.70 1.49 -9.42
C GLY A 43 4.27 0.84 -8.17
N PHE A 44 5.19 -0.11 -8.27
CA PHE A 44 6.03 -0.52 -7.14
C PHE A 44 7.31 0.30 -7.07
N LEU A 45 7.98 0.23 -5.91
CA LEU A 45 9.19 0.98 -5.67
C LEU A 45 10.33 0.43 -6.54
N ASN A 46 11.00 1.31 -7.28
CA ASN A 46 12.21 0.96 -8.02
C ASN A 46 13.25 0.39 -7.05
N PHE A 47 13.55 -0.90 -7.18
CA PHE A 47 14.49 -1.60 -6.32
C PHE A 47 15.86 -1.67 -7.00
N CYS A 48 16.87 -1.08 -6.39
CA CYS A 48 18.21 -0.99 -6.95
C CYS A 48 19.05 -2.24 -6.63
N GLY A 49 18.79 -2.91 -5.50
CA GLY A 49 19.49 -4.12 -5.09
C GLY A 49 19.64 -4.24 -3.57
N ALA A 50 20.28 -5.33 -3.13
CA ALA A 50 20.58 -5.58 -1.73
C ALA A 50 22.04 -6.00 -1.52
N PHE A 51 22.58 -5.67 -0.35
CA PHE A 51 23.93 -6.03 0.07
C PHE A 51 23.89 -6.67 1.45
N VAL A 52 24.64 -7.75 1.65
CA VAL A 52 24.82 -8.33 2.98
C VAL A 52 26.19 -7.93 3.52
N GLY A 53 26.19 -7.26 4.67
CA GLY A 53 27.39 -6.78 5.34
C GLY A 53 27.52 -7.34 6.76
N SER A 54 28.75 -7.40 7.27
CA SER A 54 29.01 -7.73 8.68
C SER A 54 29.75 -6.59 9.36
N GLY A 55 29.36 -6.24 10.59
CA GLY A 55 30.03 -5.19 11.35
C GLY A 55 29.24 -4.73 12.56
N ALA A 56 29.80 -3.78 13.30
CA ALA A 56 29.04 -3.02 14.29
C ALA A 56 28.22 -1.93 13.57
N TYR A 57 27.16 -1.42 14.23
CA TYR A 57 26.32 -0.38 13.64
C TYR A 57 27.15 0.89 13.33
N PRO A 58 27.10 1.43 12.09
CA PRO A 58 27.95 2.55 11.71
C PRO A 58 27.74 3.79 12.59
N PRO A 59 28.81 4.45 13.09
CA PRO A 59 28.69 5.61 13.98
C PRO A 59 27.86 6.75 13.40
N VAL A 60 27.93 6.97 12.09
CA VAL A 60 27.15 8.00 11.39
C VAL A 60 25.65 7.69 11.45
N LEU A 61 25.24 6.45 11.20
CA LEU A 61 23.84 6.04 11.28
C LEU A 61 23.33 6.03 12.73
N LEU A 62 24.18 5.66 13.69
CA LEU A 62 23.82 5.72 15.11
C LEU A 62 23.56 7.16 15.56
N LYS A 63 24.34 8.13 15.05
CA LYS A 63 24.11 9.54 15.29
C LYS A 63 22.75 9.98 14.74
N GLU A 64 22.42 9.60 13.49
CA GLU A 64 21.12 9.93 12.89
C GLU A 64 19.95 9.30 13.65
N TRP A 65 20.09 8.05 14.12
CA TRP A 65 19.08 7.41 14.96
C TRP A 65 18.83 8.19 16.26
N LYS A 66 19.89 8.63 16.95
CA LYS A 66 19.78 9.46 18.17
C LYS A 66 19.13 10.80 17.88
N SER A 67 19.55 11.48 16.81
CA SER A 67 18.96 12.76 16.41
C SER A 67 17.49 12.62 16.01
N TYR A 68 17.08 11.49 15.43
CA TYR A 68 15.67 11.20 15.18
C TYR A 68 14.90 10.96 16.49
N GLN A 69 15.46 10.17 17.42
CA GLN A 69 14.88 9.95 18.75
C GLN A 69 14.67 11.26 19.53
N GLU A 70 15.62 12.19 19.46
CA GLU A 70 15.49 13.51 20.09
C GLU A 70 14.37 14.36 19.46
N ARG A 71 14.19 14.28 18.13
CA ARG A 71 13.15 15.06 17.41
C ARG A 71 11.76 14.46 17.53
N CYS A 72 11.66 13.13 17.59
CA CYS A 72 10.41 12.40 17.52
C CYS A 72 10.39 11.23 18.54
N PRO A 73 10.50 11.51 19.84
CA PRO A 73 10.66 10.47 20.87
C PRO A 73 9.47 9.49 20.87
N ASP A 74 8.26 10.00 20.66
CA ASP A 74 7.02 9.20 20.67
C ASP A 74 6.87 8.28 19.44
N LYS A 75 7.74 8.43 18.44
CA LYS A 75 7.75 7.63 17.19
C LYS A 75 8.91 6.63 17.13
N VAL A 76 9.74 6.56 18.17
CA VAL A 76 10.81 5.58 18.26
C VAL A 76 10.31 4.44 19.11
N TYR A 77 10.08 3.28 18.48
CA TYR A 77 9.69 2.04 19.15
C TYR A 77 10.82 1.00 19.14
N ASN A 78 11.84 1.19 18.29
CA ASN A 78 12.96 0.27 18.17
C ASN A 78 14.03 0.55 19.24
N PRO A 79 14.64 -0.49 19.82
CA PRO A 79 15.81 -0.31 20.67
C PRO A 79 17.01 0.24 19.89
N SER A 80 17.94 0.88 20.61
CA SER A 80 19.15 1.42 20.00
C SER A 80 19.99 0.32 19.33
N PRO A 81 20.39 0.47 18.06
CA PRO A 81 21.20 -0.53 17.37
C PRO A 81 22.69 -0.46 17.76
N GLY A 82 23.09 0.42 18.69
CA GLY A 82 24.48 0.62 19.07
C GLY A 82 25.14 -0.57 19.81
N LYS A 83 24.35 -1.57 20.22
CA LYS A 83 24.82 -2.73 21.01
C LYS A 83 25.30 -3.92 20.16
N PHE A 84 25.15 -3.87 18.84
CA PHE A 84 25.54 -4.99 17.97
C PHE A 84 27.06 -5.19 17.89
N SER A 85 27.47 -6.46 17.94
CA SER A 85 28.87 -6.85 17.81
C SER A 85 29.37 -6.73 16.36
N ARG A 86 30.69 -6.76 16.16
CA ARG A 86 31.31 -6.77 14.82
C ARG A 86 30.96 -8.00 13.96
N ARG A 87 30.36 -9.04 14.56
CA ARG A 87 29.91 -10.26 13.85
C ARG A 87 28.44 -10.18 13.41
N GLN A 88 27.72 -9.11 13.77
CA GLN A 88 26.33 -8.93 13.36
C GLN A 88 26.27 -8.88 11.83
N LEU A 89 25.25 -9.53 11.25
CA LEU A 89 24.94 -9.45 9.83
C LEU A 89 23.79 -8.47 9.61
N TYR A 90 23.86 -7.71 8.53
CA TYR A 90 22.81 -6.81 8.07
C TYR A 90 22.53 -7.08 6.59
N CYS A 91 21.25 -7.05 6.22
CA CYS A 91 20.84 -6.87 4.84
C CYS A 91 20.53 -5.39 4.62
N CYS A 92 21.21 -4.78 3.66
CA CYS A 92 21.01 -3.39 3.27
C CYS A 92 20.32 -3.37 1.91
N MET A 93 19.03 -3.07 1.91
CA MET A 93 18.21 -2.93 0.72
C MET A 93 18.26 -1.48 0.22
N LEU A 94 18.58 -1.30 -1.06
CA LEU A 94 18.66 0.00 -1.72
C LEU A 94 17.53 0.12 -2.73
N SER A 95 16.79 1.21 -2.64
CA SER A 95 15.64 1.51 -3.50
C SER A 95 15.56 3.00 -3.82
N GLY A 96 14.68 3.35 -4.76
CA GLY A 96 14.36 4.74 -5.08
C GLY A 96 13.63 5.45 -3.94
N GLN A 97 13.40 6.76 -4.11
CA GLN A 97 12.66 7.54 -3.12
C GLN A 97 11.14 7.33 -3.29
N ALA A 98 10.51 6.69 -2.30
CA ALA A 98 9.09 6.31 -2.34
C ALA A 98 8.12 7.48 -2.07
N GLY A 99 8.55 8.52 -1.34
CA GLY A 99 7.72 9.66 -0.96
C GLY A 99 7.41 9.66 0.54
N LYS A 100 6.24 10.19 0.91
CA LYS A 100 5.75 10.22 2.30
C LYS A 100 4.70 9.12 2.49
N ASP A 101 4.73 8.42 3.61
CA ASP A 101 3.69 7.44 3.96
C ASP A 101 2.32 8.11 4.04
N LEU A 102 1.29 7.37 3.63
CA LEU A 102 -0.07 7.87 3.55
C LEU A 102 -0.58 8.15 4.95
N GLU A 103 -0.26 7.33 5.96
CA GLU A 103 -0.61 7.55 7.38
C GLU A 103 -0.31 8.98 7.85
N SER A 104 0.91 9.48 7.62
CA SER A 104 1.34 10.80 8.05
C SER A 104 1.09 11.92 7.03
N LEU A 105 0.59 11.59 5.84
CA LEU A 105 0.26 12.55 4.79
C LEU A 105 -1.20 13.03 4.89
N ASP A 106 -1.36 14.35 4.84
CA ASP A 106 -2.65 14.99 4.59
C ASP A 106 -2.87 15.08 3.08
N LEU A 107 -4.01 14.59 2.60
CA LEU A 107 -4.42 14.74 1.22
C LEU A 107 -5.11 16.09 1.02
N ILE A 108 -4.94 16.69 -0.16
CA ILE A 108 -5.46 18.05 -0.38
C ILE A 108 -6.95 18.07 -0.74
N ASN A 109 -7.45 16.99 -1.37
CA ASN A 109 -8.81 16.90 -1.87
C ASN A 109 -9.24 15.44 -2.15
N TRP A 110 -10.51 15.24 -2.53
CA TRP A 110 -11.04 13.92 -2.85
C TRP A 110 -10.50 13.36 -4.16
N GLN A 111 -10.08 14.22 -5.10
CA GLN A 111 -9.39 13.77 -6.32
C GLN A 111 -8.09 13.01 -6.00
N GLU A 112 -7.27 13.53 -5.09
CA GLU A 112 -6.07 12.83 -4.63
C GLU A 112 -6.43 11.52 -3.93
N ALA A 113 -7.44 11.51 -3.05
CA ALA A 113 -7.86 10.31 -2.35
C ALA A 113 -8.29 9.19 -3.31
N ILE A 114 -9.14 9.48 -4.29
CA ILE A 114 -9.55 8.47 -5.28
C ILE A 114 -8.39 8.10 -6.22
N SER A 115 -7.46 9.01 -6.52
CA SER A 115 -6.25 8.69 -7.29
C SER A 115 -5.34 7.73 -6.52
N VAL A 116 -5.15 7.94 -5.21
CA VAL A 116 -4.42 7.00 -4.34
C VAL A 116 -5.04 5.61 -4.39
N PHE A 117 -6.35 5.53 -4.12
CA PHE A 117 -7.07 4.27 -4.18
C PHE A 117 -6.92 3.56 -5.53
N SER A 118 -7.14 4.29 -6.64
CA SER A 118 -7.06 3.72 -7.99
C SER A 118 -5.65 3.26 -8.35
N GLN A 119 -4.61 4.04 -8.02
CA GLN A 119 -3.22 3.66 -8.30
C GLN A 119 -2.83 2.39 -7.53
N VAL A 120 -3.22 2.25 -6.26
CA VAL A 120 -3.00 1.02 -5.49
C VAL A 120 -3.77 -0.16 -6.11
N ALA A 121 -5.05 0.01 -6.42
CA ALA A 121 -5.88 -1.04 -7.02
C ALA A 121 -5.31 -1.55 -8.35
N HIS A 122 -4.87 -0.65 -9.24
CA HIS A 122 -4.24 -1.01 -10.50
C HIS A 122 -2.90 -1.72 -10.32
N THR A 123 -2.08 -1.25 -9.37
CA THR A 123 -0.77 -1.84 -9.08
C THR A 123 -0.93 -3.27 -8.56
N LEU A 124 -1.80 -3.48 -7.57
CA LEU A 124 -2.10 -4.81 -7.04
C LEU A 124 -2.73 -5.73 -8.09
N SER A 125 -3.69 -5.24 -8.87
CA SER A 125 -4.36 -6.04 -9.91
C SER A 125 -3.39 -6.52 -10.99
N ARG A 126 -2.42 -5.69 -11.40
CA ARG A 126 -1.37 -6.14 -12.32
C ARG A 126 -0.52 -7.23 -11.67
N ALA A 127 -0.03 -7.01 -10.45
CA ALA A 127 0.82 -7.96 -9.76
C ALA A 127 0.12 -9.30 -9.50
N GLU A 128 -1.17 -9.26 -9.18
CA GLU A 128 -2.02 -10.44 -9.00
C GLU A 128 -2.13 -11.23 -10.32
N ARG A 129 -2.40 -10.55 -11.43
CA ARG A 129 -2.51 -11.19 -12.74
C ARG A 129 -1.17 -11.80 -13.19
N ASP A 130 -0.08 -11.07 -13.00
CA ASP A 130 1.21 -11.42 -13.60
C ASP A 130 2.00 -12.39 -12.70
N HIS A 131 1.79 -12.35 -11.38
CA HIS A 131 2.58 -13.11 -10.39
C HIS A 131 1.75 -13.78 -9.29
N GLU A 132 0.41 -13.85 -9.37
CA GLU A 132 -0.44 -14.28 -8.23
C GLU A 132 -0.05 -13.57 -6.92
N PHE A 133 0.36 -12.30 -7.02
CA PHE A 133 0.88 -11.52 -5.90
C PHE A 133 -0.20 -11.23 -4.87
N GLU A 134 0.20 -11.30 -3.61
CA GLU A 134 -0.61 -10.92 -2.48
C GLU A 134 0.23 -10.19 -1.42
N HIS A 135 -0.21 -9.01 -0.99
CA HIS A 135 0.57 -8.18 -0.08
C HIS A 135 0.58 -8.69 1.37
N TRP A 136 -0.59 -9.17 1.82
CA TRP A 136 -0.91 -9.62 3.19
C TRP A 136 -0.81 -8.59 4.32
N ASP A 137 -0.11 -7.48 4.14
CA ASP A 137 0.00 -6.44 5.19
C ASP A 137 -0.07 -4.98 4.67
N LEU A 138 -0.94 -4.67 3.70
CA LEU A 138 -0.96 -3.34 3.08
C LEU A 138 -1.68 -2.28 3.94
N HIS A 139 -1.16 -1.99 5.13
CA HIS A 139 -1.67 -0.89 5.93
C HIS A 139 -1.26 0.46 5.30
N TRP A 140 -1.92 1.54 5.67
CA TRP A 140 -1.70 2.87 5.07
C TRP A 140 -0.32 3.49 5.39
N GLY A 141 0.48 2.85 6.24
CA GLY A 141 1.90 3.21 6.46
C GLY A 141 2.79 2.72 5.31
N ASP A 142 2.39 1.63 4.66
CA ASP A 142 3.10 1.01 3.54
C ASP A 142 2.68 1.56 2.18
N ILE A 143 1.75 2.51 2.16
CA ILE A 143 1.38 3.22 0.94
C ILE A 143 2.07 4.57 0.98
N THR A 144 2.99 4.82 0.06
CA THR A 144 3.66 6.12 -0.03
C THR A 144 3.16 6.93 -1.20
N VAL A 145 3.17 8.25 -1.05
CA VAL A 145 2.77 9.21 -2.08
C VAL A 145 3.91 10.20 -2.31
N GLN A 146 4.25 10.42 -3.58
CA GLN A 146 5.23 11.40 -4.02
C GLN A 146 4.58 12.40 -4.97
N GLY A 147 4.69 13.69 -4.65
CA GLY A 147 4.22 14.78 -5.51
C GLY A 147 5.24 15.13 -6.61
N HIS A 148 4.78 15.32 -7.83
CA HIS A 148 5.56 15.81 -8.94
C HIS A 148 5.45 17.33 -9.05
N LYS A 149 6.58 18.03 -8.88
CA LYS A 149 6.67 19.43 -9.31
C LYS A 149 6.51 19.46 -10.83
N SER A 150 5.62 20.29 -11.35
CA SER A 150 5.33 20.35 -12.78
C SER A 150 6.60 20.74 -13.55
N ALA A 151 7.15 19.84 -14.36
CA ALA A 151 8.03 20.22 -15.45
C ALA A 151 7.19 20.89 -16.55
N PRO A 152 7.71 21.89 -17.30
CA PRO A 152 6.97 22.49 -18.41
C PRO A 152 6.63 21.40 -19.43
N GLU A 153 5.36 21.36 -19.85
CA GLU A 153 4.78 20.35 -20.74
C GLU A 153 5.61 20.20 -22.02
N ALA A 154 6.35 19.10 -22.16
CA ALA A 154 6.86 18.66 -23.44
C ALA A 154 5.71 17.99 -24.20
N THR A 155 5.31 18.60 -25.32
CA THR A 155 4.25 18.12 -26.22
C THR A 155 4.65 16.77 -26.83
N VAL A 156 4.14 15.65 -26.28
CA VAL A 156 4.29 14.33 -26.89
C VAL A 156 3.09 14.05 -27.78
N GLN A 157 3.33 14.04 -29.09
CA GLN A 157 2.37 13.60 -30.10
C GLN A 157 2.25 12.07 -30.04
N THR A 158 1.06 11.56 -29.69
CA THR A 158 0.74 10.14 -29.76
C THR A 158 0.29 9.76 -31.18
N ARG A 159 1.05 8.89 -31.84
CA ARG A 159 0.59 8.11 -33.00
C ARG A 159 0.10 6.76 -32.51
N GLY A 160 -1.19 6.50 -32.67
CA GLY A 160 -1.82 5.23 -32.27
C GLY A 160 -1.57 4.10 -33.26
N SER A 161 -1.61 2.87 -32.75
CA SER A 161 -2.19 1.67 -33.39
C SER A 161 -2.00 0.46 -32.47
N GLY A 162 -3.07 -0.28 -32.14
CA GLY A 162 -2.92 -1.53 -31.38
C GLY A 162 -4.19 -2.12 -30.75
N ARG A 163 -5.10 -2.61 -31.60
CA ARG A 163 -6.13 -3.67 -31.47
C ARG A 163 -6.41 -4.28 -30.06
N ALA A 164 -7.65 -4.14 -29.60
CA ALA A 164 -8.21 -4.78 -28.41
C ALA A 164 -8.52 -6.27 -28.61
N SER A 165 -8.25 -7.08 -27.60
CA SER A 165 -8.78 -8.43 -27.42
C SER A 165 -9.53 -8.52 -26.09
N ASN A 166 -10.77 -9.01 -26.14
CA ASN A 166 -11.69 -9.13 -25.01
C ASN A 166 -11.29 -10.28 -24.06
N GLY A 167 -11.40 -10.03 -22.75
CA GLY A 167 -11.40 -11.03 -21.67
C GLY A 167 -11.65 -10.37 -20.32
N ASP A 168 -12.62 -10.89 -19.57
CA ASP A 168 -13.30 -10.28 -18.41
C ASP A 168 -12.43 -10.03 -17.15
N THR A 169 -12.77 -8.98 -16.37
CA THR A 169 -12.90 -9.01 -14.89
C THR A 169 -13.47 -7.70 -14.32
N SER A 170 -14.22 -7.77 -13.22
CA SER A 170 -15.06 -6.69 -12.64
C SER A 170 -14.33 -5.40 -12.22
N ALA A 171 -13.00 -5.40 -12.18
CA ALA A 171 -12.18 -4.20 -11.99
C ALA A 171 -12.24 -3.28 -13.21
N ASP A 172 -12.25 -3.85 -14.42
CA ASP A 172 -12.38 -3.09 -15.66
C ASP A 172 -13.78 -2.49 -15.81
N GLU A 173 -14.81 -3.11 -15.23
CA GLU A 173 -16.15 -2.49 -15.13
C GLU A 173 -16.17 -1.31 -14.16
N LEU A 174 -15.41 -1.36 -13.06
CA LEU A 174 -15.29 -0.25 -12.12
C LEU A 174 -14.49 0.91 -12.71
N VAL A 175 -13.41 0.61 -13.43
CA VAL A 175 -12.61 1.58 -14.18
C VAL A 175 -13.41 2.16 -15.34
N ASN A 176 -14.15 1.33 -16.08
CA ASN A 176 -15.07 1.79 -17.13
C ASN A 176 -16.26 2.55 -16.56
N LEU A 177 -16.73 2.24 -15.35
CA LEU A 177 -17.77 3.01 -14.67
C LEU A 177 -17.21 4.38 -14.25
N MET A 178 -16.00 4.43 -13.67
CA MET A 178 -15.28 5.67 -13.34
C MET A 178 -15.00 6.52 -14.59
N ALA A 179 -14.63 5.89 -15.70
CA ALA A 179 -14.44 6.54 -17.00
C ALA A 179 -15.78 7.02 -17.57
N LYS A 180 -16.85 6.21 -17.50
CA LYS A 180 -18.18 6.57 -18.02
C LYS A 180 -18.87 7.69 -17.23
N THR A 181 -18.71 7.77 -15.90
CA THR A 181 -19.28 8.88 -15.11
C THR A 181 -18.46 10.16 -15.20
N ALA A 182 -17.18 10.10 -15.59
CA ALA A 182 -16.30 11.27 -15.63
C ALA A 182 -15.98 11.79 -17.04
N ILE A 183 -16.31 11.06 -18.12
CA ILE A 183 -15.77 11.35 -19.46
C ILE A 183 -16.87 11.30 -20.54
N GLU A 184 -17.56 12.43 -20.73
CA GLU A 184 -18.11 12.77 -22.06
C GLU A 184 -17.27 13.86 -22.76
N SER A 185 -16.15 14.33 -22.18
CA SER A 185 -15.33 15.40 -22.82
C SER A 185 -13.84 15.47 -22.46
N LEU A 186 -13.19 14.43 -21.93
CA LEU A 186 -11.76 14.49 -21.56
C LEU A 186 -10.95 13.38 -22.22
N THR A 187 -9.91 13.76 -22.96
CA THR A 187 -9.01 12.86 -23.72
C THR A 187 -8.01 12.09 -22.83
N GLN A 188 -8.02 12.28 -21.51
CA GLN A 188 -7.12 11.66 -20.53
C GLN A 188 -7.84 11.33 -19.21
N ASP A 189 -7.48 10.19 -18.60
CA ASP A 189 -8.04 9.70 -17.34
C ASP A 189 -7.86 10.72 -16.20
N PRO A 190 -8.96 11.19 -15.57
CA PRO A 190 -8.91 12.19 -14.51
C PRO A 190 -8.17 11.75 -13.24
N LEU A 191 -7.90 10.45 -13.09
CA LEU A 191 -7.24 9.85 -11.93
C LEU A 191 -5.79 9.45 -12.19
N SER A 192 -5.32 9.63 -13.43
CA SER A 192 -3.95 9.35 -13.81
C SER A 192 -2.96 10.18 -12.99
N SER A 193 -1.82 9.57 -12.65
CA SER A 193 -0.71 10.23 -11.95
C SER A 193 -0.24 11.51 -12.64
N ALA A 194 -0.37 11.58 -13.97
CA ALA A 194 -0.06 12.77 -14.76
C ALA A 194 -0.97 13.96 -14.44
N LYS A 195 -2.27 13.70 -14.19
CA LYS A 195 -3.24 14.75 -13.89
C LYS A 195 -3.26 15.13 -12.41
N THR A 196 -3.18 14.14 -11.52
CA THR A 196 -3.15 14.36 -10.07
C THR A 196 -1.77 14.82 -9.60
N LYS A 197 -0.75 14.65 -10.43
CA LYS A 197 0.65 14.98 -10.14
C LYS A 197 1.18 14.24 -8.91
N ILE A 198 0.60 13.10 -8.58
CA ILE A 198 1.06 12.22 -7.51
C ILE A 198 1.34 10.82 -8.07
N SER A 199 2.43 10.22 -7.61
CA SER A 199 2.72 8.80 -7.80
C SER A 199 2.59 8.07 -6.47
N VAL A 200 1.96 6.90 -6.50
CA VAL A 200 1.63 6.12 -5.31
C VAL A 200 2.35 4.78 -5.38
N THR A 201 2.99 4.38 -4.28
CA THR A 201 3.84 3.20 -4.23
C THR A 201 3.57 2.35 -2.99
N PRO A 202 3.06 1.10 -3.15
CA PRO A 202 3.04 0.10 -2.09
C PRO A 202 4.46 -0.35 -1.70
N LEU A 203 4.71 -0.53 -0.40
CA LEU A 203 5.97 -0.93 0.23
C LEU A 203 5.76 -2.13 1.17
N ASP A 204 6.85 -2.61 1.76
CA ASP A 204 6.88 -3.68 2.75
C ASP A 204 6.30 -5.02 2.27
N PHE A 205 7.18 -5.87 1.76
CA PHE A 205 6.81 -7.21 1.29
C PHE A 205 7.11 -8.30 2.33
N GLY A 206 7.26 -7.91 3.61
CA GLY A 206 7.63 -8.77 4.73
C GLY A 206 6.67 -9.95 4.93
N LEU A 207 5.37 -9.75 4.72
CA LEU A 207 4.36 -10.83 4.75
C LEU A 207 3.88 -11.26 3.36
N SER A 208 4.33 -10.62 2.29
CA SER A 208 3.78 -10.89 0.96
C SER A 208 4.14 -12.27 0.40
N ARG A 209 3.35 -12.70 -0.58
CA ARG A 209 3.48 -13.93 -1.38
C ARG A 209 3.47 -13.57 -2.86
N ALA A 210 4.26 -14.29 -3.67
CA ALA A 210 4.14 -14.25 -5.13
C ALA A 210 4.57 -15.55 -5.79
N ARG A 211 4.02 -15.85 -6.96
CA ARG A 211 4.52 -16.86 -7.90
C ARG A 211 5.60 -16.25 -8.78
N PHE A 212 6.77 -16.89 -8.77
CA PHE A 212 7.90 -16.59 -9.64
C PHE A 212 7.92 -17.56 -10.81
N GLN A 213 7.94 -17.03 -12.02
CA GLN A 213 8.16 -17.84 -13.21
C GLN A 213 9.66 -18.07 -13.41
N ILE A 214 10.10 -19.34 -13.43
CA ILE A 214 11.50 -19.72 -13.68
C ILE A 214 11.73 -19.93 -15.17
N ASP A 215 10.81 -20.64 -15.83
CA ASP A 215 10.78 -20.85 -17.28
C ASP A 215 9.35 -21.14 -17.73
N LYS A 216 9.10 -21.44 -19.01
CA LYS A 216 7.74 -21.68 -19.54
C LYS A 216 6.95 -22.80 -18.85
N SER A 217 7.62 -23.72 -18.17
CA SER A 217 7.04 -24.92 -17.56
C SER A 217 7.14 -24.95 -16.04
N ARG A 218 8.06 -24.17 -15.45
CA ARG A 218 8.32 -24.17 -14.02
C ARG A 218 8.05 -22.81 -13.41
N SER A 219 7.30 -22.83 -12.32
CA SER A 219 7.10 -21.70 -11.42
C SER A 219 7.29 -22.15 -9.98
N HIS A 220 7.58 -21.20 -9.10
CA HIS A 220 7.70 -21.44 -7.67
C HIS A 220 7.00 -20.31 -6.90
N VAL A 221 6.21 -20.67 -5.89
CA VAL A 221 5.57 -19.68 -5.02
C VAL A 221 6.51 -19.38 -3.87
N ILE A 222 6.93 -18.12 -3.79
CA ILE A 222 7.76 -17.59 -2.73
C ILE A 222 6.85 -17.01 -1.63
N TRP A 223 6.98 -17.56 -0.43
CA TRP A 223 6.32 -17.12 0.79
C TRP A 223 7.07 -17.72 2.00
N THR A 224 6.87 -17.15 3.19
CA THR A 224 7.30 -17.73 4.47
C THR A 224 6.10 -17.81 5.40
N GLU A 225 6.09 -18.82 6.28
CA GLU A 225 5.03 -18.98 7.25
C GLU A 225 5.10 -17.85 8.30
N PRO A 226 4.06 -17.01 8.44
CA PRO A 226 4.09 -15.93 9.41
C PRO A 226 4.14 -16.47 10.84
N ASP A 227 4.82 -15.74 11.73
CA ASP A 227 4.81 -16.04 13.16
C ASP A 227 3.36 -16.00 13.71
N PRO A 228 2.92 -17.03 14.46
CA PRO A 228 1.61 -17.04 15.11
C PRO A 228 1.30 -15.78 15.94
N ASP A 229 2.32 -15.14 16.51
CA ASP A 229 2.17 -13.95 17.36
C ASP A 229 1.73 -12.71 16.57
N ILE A 230 1.91 -12.68 15.24
CA ILE A 230 1.39 -11.62 14.35
C ILE A 230 -0.14 -11.53 14.44
N PHE A 231 -0.80 -12.66 14.73
CA PHE A 231 -2.26 -12.75 14.82
C PHE A 231 -2.81 -12.30 16.19
N GLY A 232 -1.94 -11.99 17.15
CA GLY A 232 -2.31 -11.67 18.53
C GLY A 232 -2.56 -10.18 18.83
N GLY A 233 -2.30 -9.27 17.89
CA GLY A 233 -2.23 -7.83 18.15
C GLY A 233 -3.32 -6.96 17.50
N THR A 234 -4.10 -6.23 18.30
CA THR A 234 -5.08 -5.18 17.90
C THR A 234 -6.28 -5.63 17.05
N ALA A 235 -7.39 -4.87 17.13
CA ALA A 235 -8.61 -5.16 16.37
C ALA A 235 -8.42 -5.06 14.84
N GLU A 236 -7.44 -4.28 14.39
CA GLU A 236 -7.14 -4.09 12.96
C GLU A 236 -6.41 -5.31 12.38
N ALA A 237 -5.38 -5.85 13.05
CA ALA A 237 -4.77 -7.11 12.61
C ALA A 237 -5.76 -8.28 12.73
N PHE A 238 -6.64 -8.27 13.73
CA PHE A 238 -7.72 -9.26 13.86
C PHE A 238 -8.72 -9.21 12.68
N TYR A 239 -9.01 -8.04 12.12
CA TYR A 239 -9.92 -7.92 10.98
C TYR A 239 -9.36 -8.57 9.70
N PHE A 240 -8.04 -8.48 9.48
CA PHE A 240 -7.38 -9.03 8.29
C PHE A 240 -6.84 -10.44 8.48
N LEU A 241 -6.46 -10.78 9.71
CA LEU A 241 -5.63 -11.93 10.05
C LEU A 241 -6.16 -12.79 11.22
N SER A 242 -7.37 -12.56 11.76
CA SER A 242 -7.93 -13.41 12.83
C SER A 242 -7.98 -14.89 12.42
N PRO A 243 -7.54 -15.81 13.32
CA PRO A 243 -7.33 -17.21 13.01
C PRO A 243 -8.67 -17.92 12.84
N ILE A 244 -8.96 -18.34 11.61
CA ILE A 244 -9.68 -19.60 11.47
C ILE A 244 -8.61 -20.67 11.38
N SER A 245 -8.28 -21.23 12.55
CA SER A 245 -7.49 -22.44 12.80
C SER A 245 -6.60 -22.89 11.62
N TYR A 246 -5.28 -22.72 11.76
CA TYR A 246 -4.23 -23.27 10.88
C TYR A 246 -4.21 -24.80 10.77
N THR A 247 -5.32 -25.46 11.08
CA THR A 247 -5.48 -26.91 11.08
C THR A 247 -6.03 -27.47 9.77
N GLU A 248 -6.48 -26.63 8.83
CA GLU A 248 -7.14 -27.09 7.59
C GLU A 248 -6.60 -26.39 6.32
N PRO A 249 -6.12 -27.15 5.31
CA PRO A 249 -5.57 -26.62 4.05
C PRO A 249 -6.50 -25.67 3.27
N LEU A 250 -7.81 -25.75 3.50
CA LEU A 250 -8.81 -24.87 2.89
C LEU A 250 -8.73 -23.41 3.37
N HIS A 251 -8.17 -23.13 4.54
CA HIS A 251 -8.20 -21.80 5.16
C HIS A 251 -7.21 -20.81 4.53
N LEU A 252 -6.07 -21.32 4.08
CA LEU A 252 -5.08 -20.55 3.31
C LEU A 252 -5.64 -20.11 1.95
N LEU A 253 -6.56 -20.88 1.34
CA LEU A 253 -7.27 -20.50 0.11
C LEU A 253 -8.26 -19.32 0.32
N ILE A 254 -8.79 -19.16 1.55
CA ILE A 254 -9.72 -18.06 1.92
C ILE A 254 -8.98 -16.73 2.00
N ILE A 255 -7.77 -16.74 2.57
CA ILE A 255 -6.89 -15.57 2.65
C ILE A 255 -6.36 -15.23 1.25
N ALA A 256 -6.01 -16.26 0.46
CA ALA A 256 -5.41 -16.11 -0.85
C ALA A 256 -6.29 -15.37 -1.88
N ARG A 257 -7.60 -15.66 -1.92
CA ARG A 257 -8.48 -15.21 -3.01
C ARG A 257 -9.05 -13.80 -2.87
N CYS A 258 -8.89 -13.15 -1.73
CA CYS A 258 -9.49 -11.83 -1.47
C CYS A 258 -8.56 -10.90 -0.69
N SER A 259 -7.27 -11.23 -0.54
CA SER A 259 -6.33 -10.41 0.22
C SER A 259 -6.25 -8.98 -0.32
N ALA A 260 -6.10 -8.79 -1.64
CA ALA A 260 -6.12 -7.48 -2.28
C ALA A 260 -7.45 -6.73 -2.06
N ALA A 261 -8.59 -7.41 -2.20
CA ALA A 261 -9.90 -6.78 -2.00
C ALA A 261 -10.13 -6.32 -0.55
N LYS A 262 -9.64 -7.08 0.45
CA LYS A 262 -9.69 -6.71 1.86
C LYS A 262 -8.85 -5.46 2.14
N TRP A 263 -7.61 -5.43 1.65
CA TRP A 263 -6.73 -4.28 1.82
C TRP A 263 -7.20 -3.04 1.06
N LEU A 264 -7.81 -3.20 -0.12
CA LEU A 264 -8.45 -2.08 -0.82
C LEU A 264 -9.70 -1.59 -0.07
N HIS A 265 -10.49 -2.48 0.53
CA HIS A 265 -11.61 -2.07 1.37
C HIS A 265 -11.13 -1.26 2.57
N TYR A 266 -10.11 -1.76 3.28
CA TYR A 266 -9.43 -1.04 4.36
C TYR A 266 -8.98 0.36 3.93
N LEU A 267 -8.24 0.44 2.82
CA LEU A 267 -7.74 1.69 2.28
C LEU A 267 -8.89 2.66 1.99
N SER A 268 -10.00 2.17 1.42
CA SER A 268 -11.16 3.02 1.16
C SER A 268 -11.76 3.63 2.44
N GLN A 269 -11.79 2.86 3.54
CA GLN A 269 -12.27 3.37 4.84
C GLN A 269 -11.30 4.40 5.40
N LYS A 270 -10.00 4.11 5.39
CA LYS A 270 -8.97 5.07 5.85
C LYS A 270 -9.01 6.39 5.06
N LEU A 271 -9.21 6.33 3.75
CA LEU A 271 -9.34 7.52 2.90
C LEU A 271 -10.64 8.31 3.16
N LEU A 272 -11.75 7.62 3.46
CA LEU A 272 -13.05 8.26 3.72
C LEU A 272 -13.15 8.87 5.12
N ASP A 273 -12.59 8.19 6.12
CA ASP A 273 -12.89 8.46 7.53
C ASP A 273 -11.72 9.16 8.26
N GLU A 274 -10.47 8.96 7.83
CA GLU A 274 -9.29 9.30 8.64
C GLU A 274 -8.29 10.26 7.98
N LYS A 275 -8.46 10.61 6.70
CA LYS A 275 -7.52 11.51 5.96
C LYS A 275 -7.84 13.00 6.05
N SER A 276 -8.58 13.41 7.08
CA SER A 276 -8.92 14.81 7.37
C SER A 276 -9.65 15.56 6.23
N LEU A 277 -10.18 14.85 5.24
CA LEU A 277 -10.99 15.42 4.17
C LEU A 277 -12.43 15.61 4.65
N SER A 278 -12.92 16.84 4.56
CA SER A 278 -14.33 17.13 4.86
C SER A 278 -15.23 16.55 3.77
N PRO A 279 -16.32 15.85 4.11
CA PRO A 279 -17.31 15.41 3.13
C PRO A 279 -17.81 16.60 2.29
N PRO A 280 -17.89 16.47 0.95
CA PRO A 280 -18.37 17.55 0.11
C PRO A 280 -19.80 17.95 0.47
N ARG A 281 -20.09 19.25 0.53
CA ARG A 281 -21.45 19.73 0.81
C ARG A 281 -22.40 19.32 -0.30
N ILE A 282 -23.37 18.48 0.01
CA ILE A 282 -24.48 18.15 -0.89
C ILE A 282 -25.45 19.33 -0.82
N SER A 283 -25.30 20.31 -1.70
CA SER A 283 -26.32 21.36 -1.86
C SER A 283 -27.56 20.73 -2.51
N PRO A 284 -28.74 20.77 -1.87
CA PRO A 284 -29.98 20.46 -2.55
C PRO A 284 -30.10 21.42 -3.74
N SER A 285 -30.42 20.90 -4.91
CA SER A 285 -30.61 21.69 -6.13
C SER A 285 -31.68 22.76 -5.89
N GLY A 286 -31.30 23.99 -5.55
CA GLY A 286 -32.28 25.01 -5.17
C GLY A 286 -31.69 26.32 -4.66
N ASN A 287 -30.91 27.02 -5.49
CA ASN A 287 -31.05 28.45 -5.80
C ASN A 287 -29.80 28.93 -6.55
N ARG A 288 -30.00 29.40 -7.79
CA ARG A 288 -28.94 29.99 -8.61
C ARG A 288 -28.59 31.38 -8.08
N GLY A 289 -27.72 31.44 -7.08
CA GLY A 289 -26.92 32.62 -6.78
C GLY A 289 -25.70 32.63 -7.69
N SER A 290 -25.47 33.76 -8.36
CA SER A 290 -24.32 34.07 -9.22
C SER A 290 -22.98 33.77 -8.53
N SER A 291 -22.48 32.54 -8.66
CA SER A 291 -21.11 32.15 -8.35
C SER A 291 -20.44 31.63 -9.62
N SER A 292 -19.12 31.83 -9.73
CA SER A 292 -18.37 31.58 -10.96
C SER A 292 -18.55 30.13 -11.45
N ALA A 293 -18.79 29.91 -12.74
CA ALA A 293 -19.01 28.58 -13.33
C ALA A 293 -17.86 27.59 -13.09
N LYS A 294 -16.64 28.10 -12.85
CA LYS A 294 -15.44 27.30 -12.57
C LYS A 294 -15.48 26.68 -11.17
N SER A 295 -15.82 27.48 -10.14
CA SER A 295 -15.94 26.98 -8.76
C SER A 295 -17.05 25.95 -8.57
N SER A 296 -18.15 26.05 -9.35
CA SER A 296 -19.22 25.04 -9.32
C SER A 296 -18.81 23.71 -9.97
N SER A 297 -17.99 23.77 -11.03
CA SER A 297 -17.49 22.58 -11.72
C SER A 297 -16.51 21.79 -10.85
N ASP A 298 -15.58 22.48 -10.19
CA ASP A 298 -14.59 21.84 -9.31
C ASP A 298 -15.27 21.19 -8.11
N SER A 299 -16.27 21.85 -7.50
CA SER A 299 -17.08 21.28 -6.41
C SER A 299 -17.86 20.03 -6.83
N HIS A 300 -18.44 20.02 -8.03
CA HIS A 300 -19.15 18.85 -8.55
C HIS A 300 -18.18 17.68 -8.83
N PHE A 301 -16.98 17.98 -9.33
CA PHE A 301 -15.95 16.97 -9.56
C PHE A 301 -15.46 16.33 -8.26
N GLU A 302 -15.23 17.13 -7.22
CA GLU A 302 -14.89 16.62 -5.87
C GLU A 302 -16.01 15.75 -5.28
N GLN A 303 -17.28 16.16 -5.43
CA GLN A 303 -18.44 15.33 -5.05
C GLN A 303 -18.47 13.99 -5.80
N THR A 304 -18.07 14.00 -7.08
CA THR A 304 -18.00 12.79 -7.90
C THR A 304 -16.89 11.86 -7.40
N CYS A 305 -15.69 12.39 -7.14
CA CYS A 305 -14.56 11.63 -6.59
C CYS A 305 -14.92 10.96 -5.26
N PHE A 306 -15.55 11.71 -4.34
CA PHE A 306 -16.03 11.18 -3.07
C PHE A 306 -17.05 10.04 -3.26
N LYS A 307 -18.07 10.21 -4.11
CA LYS A 307 -19.08 9.17 -4.37
C LYS A 307 -18.49 7.94 -5.03
N LEU A 308 -17.50 8.10 -5.91
CA LEU A 308 -16.79 6.97 -6.53
C LEU A 308 -16.05 6.15 -5.48
N LEU A 309 -15.34 6.81 -4.56
CA LEU A 309 -14.64 6.14 -3.46
C LEU A 309 -15.62 5.38 -2.54
N GLN A 310 -16.73 6.00 -2.16
CA GLN A 310 -17.78 5.33 -1.39
C GLN A 310 -18.35 4.11 -2.11
N THR A 311 -18.60 4.23 -3.42
CA THR A 311 -19.13 3.13 -4.23
C THR A 311 -18.14 1.98 -4.34
N ALA A 312 -16.85 2.29 -4.54
CA ALA A 312 -15.78 1.30 -4.58
C ALA A 312 -15.66 0.56 -3.24
N GLY A 313 -15.60 1.29 -2.13
CA GLY A 313 -15.57 0.70 -0.79
C GLY A 313 -16.77 -0.22 -0.53
N LYS A 314 -17.98 0.21 -0.87
CA LYS A 314 -19.18 -0.62 -0.72
C LYS A 314 -19.11 -1.92 -1.54
N LYS A 315 -18.72 -1.83 -2.83
CA LYS A 315 -18.59 -3.00 -3.69
C LYS A 315 -17.54 -3.99 -3.17
N LEU A 316 -16.41 -3.50 -2.68
CA LEU A 316 -15.38 -4.33 -2.06
C LEU A 316 -15.89 -5.01 -0.79
N SER A 317 -16.61 -4.27 0.06
CA SER A 317 -17.25 -4.83 1.26
C SER A 317 -18.21 -5.97 0.92
N ASP A 318 -19.06 -5.77 -0.09
CA ASP A 318 -20.05 -6.76 -0.53
C ASP A 318 -19.35 -7.99 -1.15
N ALA A 319 -18.31 -7.78 -1.95
CA ALA A 319 -17.51 -8.86 -2.55
C ALA A 319 -16.81 -9.71 -1.47
N VAL A 320 -16.16 -9.08 -0.49
CA VAL A 320 -15.50 -9.78 0.62
C VAL A 320 -16.51 -10.60 1.42
N LYS A 321 -17.68 -10.04 1.74
CA LYS A 321 -18.76 -10.75 2.44
C LYS A 321 -19.31 -11.92 1.64
N ALA A 322 -19.49 -11.73 0.33
CA ALA A 322 -19.98 -12.78 -0.57
C ALA A 322 -19.01 -13.97 -0.64
N GLU A 323 -17.71 -13.71 -0.72
CA GLU A 323 -16.70 -14.76 -0.77
C GLU A 323 -16.65 -15.55 0.55
N ILE A 324 -16.63 -14.85 1.70
CA ILE A 324 -16.69 -15.48 3.02
C ILE A 324 -17.91 -16.41 3.12
N LYS A 325 -19.07 -15.97 2.62
CA LYS A 325 -20.30 -16.77 2.63
C LYS A 325 -20.22 -17.96 1.67
N SER A 326 -19.66 -17.77 0.47
CA SER A 326 -19.50 -18.82 -0.54
C SER A 326 -18.65 -19.97 -0.02
N GLN A 327 -17.52 -19.65 0.60
CA GLN A 327 -16.58 -20.67 1.06
C GLN A 327 -17.06 -21.39 2.34
N ARG A 328 -17.76 -20.68 3.26
CA ARG A 328 -18.45 -21.33 4.39
C ARG A 328 -19.46 -22.41 3.94
N ARG A 329 -20.07 -22.24 2.76
CA ARG A 329 -20.97 -23.25 2.18
C ARG A 329 -20.24 -24.41 1.54
N GLN A 330 -19.01 -24.22 1.05
CA GLN A 330 -18.20 -25.28 0.47
C GLN A 330 -17.53 -26.16 1.54
N ALA A 331 -17.36 -25.63 2.76
CA ALA A 331 -16.77 -26.33 3.90
C ALA A 331 -17.79 -27.07 4.78
N ALA A 332 -19.10 -26.91 4.54
CA ALA A 332 -20.19 -27.52 5.29
C ALA A 332 -20.80 -28.70 4.53
#